data_AF-A0A972UEC5-F1
#
_entry.id   AF-A0A972UEC5-F1
#
_cell.length_a   1.000
_cell.length_b   1.000
_cell.length_c   1.000
_cell.angle_alpha   90.00
_cell.angle_beta   90.00
_cell.angle_gamma   90.00
#
_symmetry.space_group_name_H-M   'P 1'
#
loop_
_entity.id
_entity.type
_entity.pdbx_description
1 polymer ?
#
loop_
_entity_poly.entity_id
_entity_poly.type
_entity_poly.pdbx_seq_one_letter_code
_entity_poly.pdbx_strand_id
1 'polypeptide(L)' 'MVEQNAKKGLEFADIGYVLVSGETAIAGSGDELLANPEVGRLFLGG' A
#
# COMPACT_ATOMS: atom_id res chain seq x y z
N MET A 1 4.01 9.95 -9.55
CA MET A 1 4.67 10.54 -8.35
C MET A 1 4.01 10.11 -7.05
N VAL A 2 2.73 9.72 -7.05
CA VAL A 2 2.01 9.21 -5.87
C VAL A 2 2.57 7.87 -5.34
N GLU A 3 2.92 6.93 -6.22
CA GLU A 3 3.41 5.61 -5.80
C GLU A 3 4.72 5.64 -5.02
N GLN A 4 5.66 6.48 -5.43
CA GLN A 4 6.95 6.60 -4.75
C GLN A 4 6.79 7.21 -3.34
N ASN A 5 5.74 8.00 -3.13
CA ASN A 5 5.39 8.53 -1.82
C ASN A 5 4.66 7.48 -0.97
N ALA A 6 3.82 6.63 -1.57
CA ALA A 6 3.17 5.52 -0.87
C ALA A 6 4.20 4.49 -0.37
N LYS A 7 5.16 4.11 -1.22
CA LYS A 7 6.24 3.19 -0.86
C LYS A 7 7.08 3.73 0.30
N LYS A 8 7.57 4.97 0.17
CA LYS A 8 8.31 5.64 1.25
C LYS A 8 7.47 5.78 2.53
N GLY A 9 6.17 6.06 2.39
CA GLY A 9 5.26 6.12 3.54
C GLY A 9 5.19 4.78 4.29
N LEU A 10 5.06 3.67 3.55
CA LEU A 10 5.04 2.33 4.14
C LEU A 10 6.39 1.94 4.76
N GLU A 11 7.52 2.39 4.20
CA GLU A 11 8.87 2.14 4.77
C GLU A 11 9.05 2.72 6.18
N PHE A 12 8.24 3.71 6.58
CA PHE A 12 8.27 4.32 7.91
C PHE A 12 7.03 4.00 8.77
N ALA A 13 6.06 3.26 8.25
CA ALA A 13 4.79 3.02 8.92
C ALA A 13 4.77 1.68 9.65
N ASP A 14 4.34 1.69 10.91
CA ASP A 14 4.09 0.46 11.65
C ASP A 14 2.88 -0.30 11.08
N ILE A 15 1.86 0.43 10.60
CA ILE A 15 0.61 -0.11 10.05
C ILE A 15 0.22 0.70 8.81
N GLY A 16 -0.24 0.02 7.77
CA GLY A 16 -0.81 0.62 6.57
C GLY A 16 -2.16 0.05 6.16
N TYR A 17 -2.88 0.82 5.35
CA TYR A 17 -4.15 0.44 4.76
C TYR A 17 -4.13 0.82 3.27
N VAL A 18 -4.46 -0.14 2.42
CA VAL A 18 -4.66 0.07 0.98
C VAL A 18 -6.15 0.19 0.73
N LEU A 19 -6.56 1.32 0.16
CA LEU A 19 -7.95 1.62 -0.14
C LEU A 19 -8.20 1.50 -1.64
N VAL A 20 -9.29 0.82 -2.01
CA VAL A 20 -9.78 0.71 -3.38
C VAL A 20 -11.22 1.17 -3.38
N SER A 21 -11.54 2.18 -4.20
CA SER A 21 -12.90 2.75 -4.29
C SER A 21 -13.49 3.21 -2.94
N GLY A 22 -12.63 3.65 -2.02
CA GLY A 22 -13.05 4.11 -0.69
C GLY A 22 -13.22 2.99 0.35
N GLU A 23 -12.98 1.74 -0.01
CA GLU A 23 -13.07 0.58 0.88
C GLU A 23 -11.68 0.00 1.18
N THR A 24 -11.52 -0.63 2.34
CA THR A 24 -10.25 -1.27 2.71
C THR A 24 -10.09 -2.57 1.94
N ALA A 25 -9.08 -2.62 1.07
CA ALA A 25 -8.73 -3.83 0.33
C ALA A 25 -7.72 -4.68 1.10
N ILE A 26 -6.68 -4.05 1.66
CA ILE A 26 -5.60 -4.73 2.38
C ILE A 26 -5.19 -3.88 3.59
N ALA A 27 -4.97 -4.53 4.73
CA ALA A 27 -4.41 -3.91 5.93
C ALA A 27 -3.32 -4.81 6.51
N GLY A 28 -2.28 -4.22 7.06
CA GLY A 28 -1.13 -4.96 7.60
C GLY A 28 -0.02 -4.02 8.06
N SER A 29 1.11 -4.59 8.46
CA SER A 29 2.30 -3.78 8.75
C SER A 29 2.89 -3.14 7.48
N GLY A 30 3.68 -2.08 7.63
CA GLY A 30 4.35 -1.43 6.50
C GLY A 30 5.19 -2.41 5.67
N ASP A 31 5.97 -3.25 6.35
CA ASP A 31 6.82 -4.27 5.73
C ASP A 31 6.03 -5.34 4.97
N GLU A 32 4.93 -5.83 5.55
CA GLU A 32 4.06 -6.81 4.87
C GLU A 32 3.43 -6.22 3.62
N LEU A 33 2.98 -4.96 3.68
CA LEU A 33 2.37 -4.29 2.54
C LEU A 33 3.40 -4.00 1.44
N LEU A 34 4.64 -3.66 1.80
CA LEU A 34 5.75 -3.48 0.86
C LEU A 34 6.14 -4.78 0.15
N ALA A 35 6.10 -5.89 0.87
CA ALA A 35 6.42 -7.22 0.34
C ALA A 35 5.25 -7.83 -0.47
N ASN A 36 4.05 -7.29 -0.35
CA ASN A 36 2.86 -7.84 -0.99
C ASN A 36 2.75 -7.39 -2.45
N PRO A 37 2.87 -8.31 -3.44
CA PRO A 37 2.78 -7.96 -4.85
C PRO A 37 1.39 -7.44 -5.27
N GLU A 38 0.34 -7.76 -4.50
CA GLU A 38 -1.01 -7.25 -4.74
C GLU A 38 -1.10 -5.75 -4.46
N VAL A 39 -0.36 -5.25 -3.48
CA VAL A 39 -0.34 -3.83 -3.11
C VAL A 39 0.15 -2.99 -4.28
N GLY A 40 1.24 -3.41 -4.95
CA GLY A 40 1.73 -2.76 -6.17
C GLY A 40 0.72 -2.81 -7.33
N ARG A 41 0.01 -3.93 -7.50
CA ARG A 41 -1.06 -4.05 -8.52
C ARG A 41 -2.21 -3.08 -8.26
N LEU A 42 -2.64 -2.94 -7.01
CA LEU A 42 -3.73 -2.03 -6.62
C LEU A 42 -3.34 -0.56 -6.77
N PHE A 43 -2.07 -0.19 -6.54
CA PHE A 43 -1.58 1.17 -6.71
C PHE A 43 -1.44 1.62 -8.17
N LEU A 44 -1.15 0.69 -9.09
CA LEU A 44 -1.07 0.96 -10.52
C LEU A 44 -2.43 1.10 -11.20
N GLY A 45 -3.51 0.76 -10.49
CA GLY A 45 -4.85 0.69 -11.05
C GLY A 45 -4.96 -0.40 -12.12
N GLY A 46 -6.19 -0.72 -12.51
CA GLY A 46 -6.42 -1.11 -13.89
C GLY A 46 -6.13 0.05 -14.83
#